data_AF-A0A6C0EG67-F1
#
_entry.id   AF-A0A6C0EG67-F1
#
_cell.length_a   1.000
_cell.length_b   1.000
_cell.length_c   1.000
_cell.angle_alpha   90.00
_cell.angle_beta   90.00
_cell.angle_gamma   90.00
#
_symmetry.space_group_name_H-M   'P 1'
#
loop_
_entity.id
_entity.type
_entity.pdbx_description
1 polymer ?
#
loop_
_entity_poly.entity_id
_entity_poly.type
_entity_poly.pdbx_seq_one_letter_code
_entity_poly.pdbx_strand_id
1 'polypeptide(L)'
;MKEFSSLFKKENMGQLILSILFVIYLIMGYNTPMSLAELVDTPVGKIAVIIVALCILSTSNPILGILALFVAYELIRRSNITLRGGDYKNYIPSESKKSDQFSAFNQNEFPYTLEQEMVGKMTIQNNNINLSFNNNTSSFKPILDNTHNASMLNVYNN
;
A
#
# COMPACT_ATOMS: atom_id res chain seq x y z
N MET A 1 29.43 9.04 28.96
CA MET A 1 29.50 10.40 29.55
C MET A 1 30.53 11.29 28.85
N LYS A 2 31.76 10.82 28.55
CA LYS A 2 32.81 11.63 27.89
C LYS A 2 32.38 12.22 26.52
N GLU A 3 31.72 11.41 25.70
CA GLU A 3 31.16 11.83 24.39
C GLU A 3 30.05 12.88 24.47
N PHE A 4 29.31 12.93 25.59
CA PHE A 4 28.31 13.96 25.79
C PHE A 4 28.96 15.28 26.22
N SER A 5 29.96 15.22 27.11
CA SER A 5 30.69 16.40 27.54
C SER A 5 31.54 17.04 26.43
N SER A 6 32.01 16.26 25.44
CA SER A 6 32.76 16.79 24.29
C SER A 6 31.89 17.62 23.34
N LEU A 7 30.58 17.36 23.27
CA LEU A 7 29.62 18.15 22.49
C LEU A 7 29.44 19.58 23.04
N PHE A 8 29.52 19.75 24.37
CA PHE A 8 29.36 21.06 25.02
C PHE A 8 30.62 21.93 24.99
N LYS A 9 31.72 21.44 24.40
CA LYS A 9 32.92 22.27 24.21
C LYS A 9 32.69 23.30 23.11
N LYS A 10 33.25 24.50 23.31
CA LYS A 10 33.16 25.64 22.38
C LYS A 10 33.67 25.32 20.97
N GLU A 11 34.62 24.39 20.83
CA GLU A 11 35.13 23.91 19.54
C GLU A 11 34.06 23.17 18.70
N ASN A 12 33.07 22.55 19.35
CA ASN A 12 32.01 21.76 18.71
C ASN A 12 30.64 22.48 18.73
N MET A 13 30.63 23.79 18.93
CA MET A 13 29.39 24.57 19.06
C MET A 13 28.46 24.42 17.85
N GLY A 14 29.01 24.29 16.64
CA GLY A 14 28.22 24.00 15.43
C GLY A 14 27.56 22.62 15.44
N GLN A 15 28.27 21.59 15.93
CA GLN A 15 27.73 20.23 16.06
C GLN A 15 26.62 20.18 17.13
N LEU A 16 26.75 20.97 18.21
CA LEU A 16 25.73 21.11 19.23
C LEU A 16 24.46 21.77 18.69
N ILE A 17 24.60 22.85 17.92
CA ILE A 17 23.46 23.51 17.24
C ILE A 17 22.75 22.53 16.30
N LEU A 18 23.51 21.78 15.50
CA LEU A 18 22.95 20.85 14.52
C LEU A 18 22.24 19.68 15.21
N SER A 19 22.82 19.17 16.30
CA SER A 19 22.21 18.13 17.13
C SER A 19 20.85 18.56 17.67
N ILE A 20 20.77 19.77 18.23
CA ILE A 20 19.50 20.33 18.74
C ILE A 20 18.48 20.48 17.60
N LEU A 21 18.91 20.97 16.44
CA LEU A 21 18.03 21.10 15.28
C LEU A 21 17.47 19.75 14.82
N PHE A 22 18.30 18.71 14.80
CA PHE A 22 17.88 17.34 14.45
C PHE A 22 16.89 16.76 15.46
N VAL A 23 17.12 16.98 16.76
CA VAL A 23 16.18 16.55 17.80
C VAL A 23 14.83 17.25 17.64
N ILE A 24 14.84 18.58 17.43
CA ILE A 24 13.61 19.34 17.18
C ILE A 24 12.90 18.81 15.92
N TYR A 25 13.62 18.59 14.83
CA TYR A 25 13.05 18.07 13.58
C TYR A 25 12.37 16.70 13.76
N LEU A 26 12.99 15.80 14.51
CA LEU A 26 12.44 14.48 14.80
C LEU A 26 11.15 14.57 15.62
N ILE A 27 11.15 15.38 16.68
CA ILE A 27 9.99 15.57 17.59
C ILE A 27 8.83 16.25 16.87
N MET A 28 9.12 17.29 16.10
CA MET A 28 8.10 18.20 15.56
C MET A 28 7.19 17.52 14.52
N GLY A 29 7.64 16.44 13.88
CA GLY A 29 6.78 15.65 13.00
C GLY A 29 6.30 16.38 11.74
N TYR A 30 6.77 17.59 11.45
CA TYR A 30 6.27 18.36 10.31
C TYR A 30 6.56 17.69 8.97
N ASN A 31 5.58 17.81 8.07
CA ASN A 31 5.71 17.36 6.69
C ASN A 31 6.78 18.20 5.98
N THR A 32 7.65 17.53 5.22
CA THR A 32 8.64 18.20 4.39
C THR A 32 7.93 19.05 3.32
N PRO A 33 8.33 20.33 3.12
CA PRO A 33 7.69 21.19 2.13
C PRO A 33 7.84 20.59 0.72
N MET A 34 6.86 20.82 -0.14
CA MET A 34 6.74 20.12 -1.43
C MET A 34 8.01 20.21 -2.30
N SER A 35 8.63 21.39 -2.39
CA SER A 35 9.86 21.59 -3.16
C SER A 35 11.04 20.74 -2.66
N LEU A 36 11.15 20.53 -1.34
CA LEU A 36 12.21 19.68 -0.77
C LEU A 36 11.85 18.20 -0.91
N ALA A 37 10.56 17.86 -0.79
CA ALA A 37 10.08 16.50 -0.95
C ALA A 37 10.31 15.96 -2.36
N GLU A 38 10.07 16.78 -3.39
CA GLU A 38 10.31 16.43 -4.80
C GLU A 38 11.79 16.17 -5.10
N LEU A 39 12.68 17.03 -4.59
CA LEU A 39 14.13 16.85 -4.76
C LEU A 39 14.60 15.52 -4.15
N VAL A 40 14.10 15.22 -2.95
CA VAL A 40 14.50 14.05 -2.18
C VAL A 40 13.85 12.77 -2.67
N ASP A 41 12.64 12.80 -3.25
CA ASP A 41 11.95 11.56 -3.66
C ASP A 41 12.62 10.86 -4.86
N THR A 42 13.51 11.55 -5.57
CA THR A 42 14.30 10.97 -6.66
C THR A 42 15.28 9.91 -6.12
N PRO A 43 15.59 8.84 -6.90
CA PRO A 43 16.55 7.82 -6.49
C PRO A 43 17.94 8.43 -6.22
N VAL A 44 18.34 9.43 -7.01
CA VAL A 44 19.59 10.18 -6.83
C VAL A 44 19.55 11.01 -5.54
N GLY A 45 18.43 11.69 -5.27
CA GLY A 45 18.23 12.48 -4.04
C GLY A 45 18.32 11.63 -2.78
N LYS A 46 17.69 10.44 -2.77
CA LYS A 46 17.77 9.49 -1.65
C LYS A 46 19.21 9.05 -1.38
N ILE A 47 19.95 8.70 -2.43
CA ILE A 47 21.38 8.33 -2.33
C ILE A 47 22.20 9.51 -1.79
N ALA A 48 21.97 10.72 -2.30
CA ALA A 48 22.67 11.91 -1.85
C ALA A 48 22.44 12.19 -0.35
N VAL A 49 21.20 12.08 0.14
CA VAL A 49 20.88 12.24 1.57
C VAL A 49 21.61 11.20 2.44
N ILE A 50 21.66 9.95 1.98
CA ILE A 50 22.39 8.87 2.69
C ILE A 50 23.89 9.18 2.75
N ILE A 51 24.48 9.63 1.64
CA ILE A 51 25.91 10.00 1.58
C ILE A 51 26.20 11.14 2.56
N VAL A 52 25.36 12.18 2.59
CA VAL A 52 25.51 13.30 3.53
C VAL A 52 25.45 12.82 4.98
N ALA A 53 24.52 11.93 5.31
CA ALA A 53 24.43 11.35 6.65
C ALA A 53 25.69 10.55 7.03
N LEU A 54 26.24 9.76 6.09
CA LEU A 54 27.49 9.02 6.29
C LEU A 54 28.70 9.94 6.45
N CYS A 55 28.76 11.05 5.69
CA CYS A 55 29.81 12.06 5.86
C CYS A 55 29.75 12.71 7.26
N ILE A 56 28.54 13.05 7.75
CA ILE A 56 28.37 13.60 9.11
C ILE A 56 28.81 12.57 10.15
N LEU A 57 28.46 11.29 9.96
CA LEU A 57 28.86 10.21 10.86
C LEU A 57 30.38 9.99 10.92
N SER A 58 31.07 10.11 9.78
CA SER A 58 32.53 9.93 9.70
C SER A 58 33.32 11.13 10.26
N THR A 59 32.78 12.34 10.15
CA THR A 59 33.50 13.58 10.50
C THR A 59 33.14 14.18 11.85
N SER A 60 31.98 13.83 12.42
CA SER A 60 31.46 14.43 13.65
C SER A 60 31.44 13.45 14.82
N ASN A 61 31.05 13.95 16.01
CA ASN A 61 30.85 13.10 17.17
C ASN A 61 29.87 11.94 16.88
N PRO A 62 30.12 10.72 17.40
CA PRO A 62 29.34 9.52 17.06
C PRO A 62 27.84 9.65 17.39
N ILE A 63 27.50 10.41 18.44
CA ILE A 63 26.11 10.70 18.82
C ILE A 63 25.38 11.49 17.72
N LEU A 64 26.03 12.53 17.19
CA LEU A 64 25.46 13.35 16.11
C LEU A 64 25.36 12.55 14.81
N GLY A 65 26.34 11.68 14.54
CA GLY A 65 26.31 10.77 13.40
C GLY A 65 25.11 9.83 13.41
N ILE A 66 24.83 9.20 14.56
CA ILE A 66 23.63 8.36 14.73
C ILE A 66 22.36 9.18 14.53
N LEU A 67 22.27 10.38 15.12
CA LEU A 67 21.13 11.28 14.95
C LEU A 67 20.91 11.65 13.47
N ALA A 68 21.98 11.94 12.75
CA ALA A 68 21.92 12.26 11.32
C ALA A 68 21.33 11.10 10.49
N LEU A 69 21.62 9.86 10.86
CA LEU A 69 21.07 8.67 10.20
C LEU A 69 19.56 8.56 10.44
N PHE A 70 19.09 8.77 11.68
CA PHE A 70 17.66 8.82 11.99
C PHE A 70 16.95 9.94 11.23
N VAL A 71 17.55 11.13 11.17
CA VAL A 71 17.00 12.26 10.42
C VAL A 71 16.94 11.97 8.93
N ALA A 72 17.98 11.37 8.34
CA ALA A 72 18.00 10.98 6.94
C ALA A 72 16.88 9.98 6.61
N TYR A 73 16.72 8.94 7.44
CA TYR A 73 15.64 7.98 7.30
C TYR A 73 14.26 8.66 7.37
N GLU A 74 14.05 9.50 8.38
CA GLU A 74 12.77 10.16 8.61
C GLU A 74 12.46 11.19 7.51
N LEU A 75 13.47 11.91 7.01
CA LEU A 75 13.35 12.84 5.88
C LEU A 75 12.96 12.13 4.59
N ILE A 76 13.58 10.98 4.28
CA ILE A 76 13.19 10.16 3.12
C ILE A 76 11.77 9.63 3.30
N ARG A 77 11.44 9.09 4.49
CA ARG A 77 10.12 8.57 4.78
C ARG A 77 9.03 9.63 4.62
N ARG A 78 9.25 10.83 5.15
CA ARG A 78 8.30 11.96 5.03
C ARG A 78 8.17 12.47 3.60
N SER A 79 9.27 12.59 2.86
CA SER A 79 9.27 12.97 1.43
C SER A 79 8.39 12.01 0.60
N ASN A 80 8.53 10.70 0.80
CA ASN A 80 7.72 9.71 0.08
C ASN A 80 6.23 9.86 0.42
N ILE A 81 5.88 10.11 1.69
CA ILE A 81 4.48 10.28 2.12
C ILE A 81 3.87 11.53 1.47
N THR A 82 4.59 12.66 1.44
CA THR A 82 4.09 13.90 0.84
C THR A 82 3.87 13.76 -0.68
N LEU A 83 4.80 13.14 -1.41
CA LEU A 83 4.70 13.07 -2.88
C LEU A 83 3.81 11.93 -3.39
N ARG A 84 3.94 10.74 -2.79
CA ARG A 84 3.25 9.51 -3.24
C ARG A 84 1.91 9.30 -2.53
N GLY A 85 1.40 10.38 -1.92
CA GLY A 85 0.08 10.60 -1.37
C GLY A 85 -0.27 9.84 -0.12
N GLY A 86 0.24 10.39 0.99
CA GLY A 86 -0.32 10.21 2.33
C GLY A 86 -1.83 10.50 2.40
N ASP A 87 -2.37 11.24 1.42
CA ASP A 87 -3.80 11.55 1.31
C ASP A 87 -4.61 10.58 0.44
N TYR A 88 -3.98 9.73 -0.39
CA TYR A 88 -4.73 8.76 -1.23
C TYR A 88 -5.53 7.76 -0.38
N LYS A 89 -5.05 7.43 0.82
CA LYS A 89 -5.78 6.56 1.76
C LYS A 89 -7.09 7.17 2.26
N ASN A 90 -7.18 8.50 2.27
CA ASN A 90 -8.37 9.22 2.70
C ASN A 90 -9.40 9.36 1.58
N TYR A 91 -8.95 9.37 0.31
CA TYR A 91 -9.82 9.56 -0.86
C TYR A 91 -10.15 8.28 -1.63
N ILE A 92 -9.42 7.17 -1.42
CA ILE A 92 -9.72 5.88 -2.05
C ILE A 92 -10.51 5.02 -1.04
N PRO A 93 -11.80 4.71 -1.30
CA PRO A 93 -12.57 3.83 -0.44
C PRO A 93 -11.97 2.43 -0.43
N SER A 94 -12.01 1.76 0.72
CA SER A 94 -11.64 0.36 0.82
C SER A 94 -12.54 -0.52 -0.06
N GLU A 95 -12.05 -1.69 -0.44
CA GLU A 95 -12.83 -2.65 -1.22
C GLU A 95 -14.16 -3.00 -0.53
N SER A 96 -14.14 -3.20 0.80
CA SER A 96 -15.35 -3.41 1.59
C SER A 96 -16.33 -2.24 1.43
N LYS A 97 -15.88 -0.99 1.56
CA LYS A 97 -16.75 0.18 1.40
C LYS A 97 -17.29 0.32 -0.01
N LYS A 98 -16.50 -0.02 -1.03
CA LYS A 98 -16.93 -0.11 -2.44
C LYS A 98 -18.00 -1.19 -2.63
N SER A 99 -17.80 -2.37 -2.04
CA SER A 99 -18.74 -3.48 -2.10
C SER A 99 -20.07 -3.13 -1.43
N ASP A 100 -20.02 -2.47 -0.27
CA ASP A 100 -21.21 -2.01 0.45
C ASP A 100 -21.98 -0.97 -0.37
N GLN A 101 -21.27 -0.03 -1.01
CA GLN A 101 -21.88 0.95 -1.92
C GLN A 101 -22.54 0.26 -3.14
N PHE A 102 -21.86 -0.68 -3.79
CA PHE A 102 -22.44 -1.42 -4.91
C PHE A 102 -23.64 -2.27 -4.49
N SER A 103 -23.58 -2.89 -3.32
CA SER A 103 -24.70 -3.63 -2.76
C SER A 103 -25.88 -2.71 -2.50
N ALA A 104 -25.66 -1.51 -1.96
CA ALA A 104 -26.72 -0.52 -1.73
C ALA A 104 -27.42 -0.09 -3.03
N PHE A 105 -26.67 0.08 -4.13
CA PHE A 105 -27.26 0.42 -5.43
C PHE A 105 -27.95 -0.77 -6.10
N ASN A 106 -27.42 -1.98 -5.95
CA ASN A 106 -27.98 -3.18 -6.59
C ASN A 106 -29.22 -3.76 -5.87
N GLN A 107 -29.49 -3.37 -4.62
CA GLN A 107 -30.59 -3.89 -3.81
C GLN A 107 -31.99 -3.48 -4.33
N ASN A 108 -32.09 -2.36 -5.05
CA ASN A 108 -33.39 -1.79 -5.43
C ASN A 108 -33.61 -1.69 -6.96
N GLU A 109 -32.63 -2.03 -7.80
CA GLU A 109 -32.61 -1.63 -9.22
C GLU A 109 -32.84 -2.77 -10.22
N PHE A 110 -32.83 -4.03 -9.78
CA PHE A 110 -33.11 -5.18 -10.64
C PHE A 110 -34.34 -5.97 -10.16
N PRO A 111 -35.57 -5.46 -10.40
CA PRO A 111 -36.76 -6.27 -10.20
C PRO A 111 -36.65 -7.52 -11.07
N TYR A 112 -37.17 -8.64 -10.58
CA TYR A 112 -37.23 -9.89 -11.34
C TYR A 112 -37.89 -9.64 -12.69
N THR A 113 -37.14 -9.80 -13.78
CA THR A 113 -37.61 -9.43 -15.11
C THR A 113 -38.33 -10.60 -15.79
N LEU A 114 -39.16 -10.28 -16.78
CA LEU A 114 -39.87 -11.29 -17.58
C LEU A 114 -38.90 -12.19 -18.35
N GLU A 115 -37.76 -11.66 -18.77
CA GLU A 115 -36.69 -12.42 -19.40
C GLU A 115 -36.08 -13.42 -18.40
N GLN A 116 -35.86 -13.00 -17.16
CA GLN A 116 -35.39 -13.88 -16.09
C GLN A 116 -36.40 -15.01 -15.81
N GLU A 117 -37.69 -14.69 -15.83
CA GLU A 117 -38.79 -15.66 -15.69
C GLU A 117 -38.84 -16.66 -16.84
N MET A 118 -38.77 -16.15 -18.07
CA MET A 118 -38.78 -16.96 -19.28
C MET A 118 -37.56 -17.87 -19.34
N VAL A 119 -36.37 -17.37 -19.02
CA VAL A 119 -35.13 -18.17 -18.94
C VAL A 119 -35.22 -19.21 -17.83
N GLY A 120 -35.75 -18.86 -16.66
CA GLY A 120 -36.01 -19.83 -15.59
C GLY A 120 -36.92 -20.98 -16.03
N LYS A 121 -37.94 -20.69 -16.85
CA LYS A 121 -38.86 -21.70 -17.41
C LYS A 121 -38.28 -22.47 -18.61
N MET A 122 -37.41 -21.85 -19.40
CA MET A 122 -36.82 -22.44 -20.61
C MET A 122 -35.51 -23.19 -20.35
N THR A 123 -34.88 -22.97 -19.20
CA THR A 123 -33.78 -23.79 -18.72
C THR A 123 -34.33 -25.08 -18.13
N ILE A 124 -33.61 -26.19 -18.34
CA ILE A 124 -33.95 -27.47 -17.73
C ILE A 124 -33.56 -27.39 -16.24
N GLN A 125 -34.42 -26.84 -15.39
CA GLN A 125 -34.25 -26.92 -13.93
C GLN A 125 -34.59 -28.34 -13.48
N ASN A 126 -33.54 -29.13 -13.35
CA ASN A 126 -33.61 -30.56 -13.13
C ASN A 126 -33.83 -30.90 -11.64
N ASN A 127 -34.86 -30.33 -11.01
CA ASN A 127 -35.14 -30.55 -9.59
C ASN A 127 -36.04 -31.76 -9.31
N ASN A 128 -36.47 -32.49 -10.35
CA ASN A 128 -37.31 -33.69 -10.22
C ASN A 128 -36.96 -34.78 -11.24
N ILE A 129 -35.67 -35.02 -11.46
CA ILE A 129 -35.26 -36.27 -12.09
C ILE A 129 -35.00 -37.36 -11.04
N ASN A 130 -36.01 -38.18 -10.80
CA ASN A 130 -35.75 -39.62 -10.81
C ASN A 130 -35.43 -40.03 -12.26
N LEU A 131 -34.31 -39.55 -12.79
CA LEU A 131 -33.74 -40.11 -14.00
C LEU A 131 -33.15 -41.41 -13.53
N SER A 132 -33.92 -42.50 -13.68
CA SER A 132 -33.36 -43.83 -13.79
C SER A 132 -32.18 -43.71 -14.76
N PHE A 133 -30.99 -43.70 -14.18
CA PHE A 133 -29.72 -43.63 -14.87
C PHE A 133 -29.63 -44.92 -15.67
N ASN A 134 -30.25 -44.94 -16.84
CA ASN A 134 -29.92 -45.94 -17.82
C ASN A 134 -28.48 -45.63 -18.20
N ASN A 135 -27.61 -46.60 -17.93
CA ASN A 135 -26.15 -46.55 -17.99
C ASN A 135 -25.61 -46.36 -19.41
N ASN A 136 -26.25 -45.53 -20.22
CA ASN A 136 -25.67 -45.01 -21.46
C ASN A 136 -24.84 -43.80 -21.07
N THR A 137 -23.60 -44.09 -20.68
CA THR A 137 -22.53 -43.12 -20.47
C THR A 137 -22.49 -42.18 -21.67
N SER A 138 -23.01 -40.95 -21.51
CA SER A 138 -22.78 -39.89 -22.48
C SER A 138 -21.27 -39.80 -22.73
N SER A 139 -20.84 -39.95 -23.99
CA SER A 139 -19.42 -39.92 -24.36
C SER A 139 -18.85 -38.50 -24.34
N PHE A 140 -19.63 -37.51 -23.93
CA PHE A 140 -19.20 -36.13 -23.86
C PHE A 140 -18.34 -35.91 -22.62
N LYS A 141 -17.03 -35.81 -22.83
CA LYS A 141 -16.11 -35.25 -21.85
C LYS A 141 -15.92 -33.76 -22.19
N PRO A 142 -16.28 -32.83 -21.31
CA PRO A 142 -15.95 -31.43 -21.52
C PRO A 142 -14.42 -31.32 -21.54
N ILE A 143 -13.88 -30.86 -22.67
CA ILE A 143 -12.45 -30.59 -22.82
C ILE A 143 -12.28 -29.14 -22.43
N LEU A 144 -11.52 -28.88 -21.36
CA LEU A 144 -11.19 -27.53 -20.95
C LEU A 144 -10.16 -26.98 -21.94
N ASP A 145 -10.52 -25.92 -22.66
CA ASP A 145 -9.62 -25.27 -23.60
C ASP A 145 -8.56 -24.44 -22.86
N ASN A 146 -7.49 -24.08 -23.56
CA ASN A 146 -6.36 -23.36 -22.94
C ASN A 146 -6.84 -22.05 -22.30
N THR A 147 -6.69 -21.93 -20.99
CA THR A 147 -7.22 -20.79 -20.22
C THR A 147 -6.39 -19.52 -20.36
N HIS A 148 -5.30 -19.51 -21.15
CA HIS A 148 -4.48 -18.32 -21.42
C HIS A 148 -4.15 -17.49 -20.16
N ASN A 149 -3.69 -18.14 -19.08
CA ASN A 149 -3.42 -17.52 -17.78
C ASN A 149 -4.63 -16.86 -17.07
N ALA A 150 -5.86 -17.16 -17.48
CA ALA A 150 -7.05 -16.81 -16.72
C ALA A 150 -7.10 -17.62 -15.41
N SER A 151 -7.57 -16.97 -14.34
CA SER A 151 -7.81 -17.64 -13.06
C SER A 151 -8.99 -18.61 -13.18
N MET A 152 -8.92 -19.75 -12.49
CA MET A 152 -10.05 -20.68 -12.45
C MET A 152 -11.23 -20.03 -11.72
N LEU A 153 -12.44 -20.18 -12.26
CA LEU A 153 -13.66 -19.81 -11.55
C LEU A 153 -13.81 -20.74 -10.33
N ASN A 154 -13.62 -20.19 -9.13
CA ASN A 154 -13.93 -20.90 -7.90
C ASN A 154 -15.45 -20.95 -7.74
N VAL A 155 -16.07 -22.00 -8.25
CA VAL A 155 -17.49 -22.28 -7.98
C VAL A 155 -17.57 -22.74 -6.52
N TYR A 156 -17.98 -21.83 -5.64
CA TYR A 156 -18.39 -22.19 -4.29
C TYR A 156 -19.61 -23.11 -4.39
N ASN A 157 -19.43 -24.38 -4.03
CA ASN A 157 -20.53 -25.30 -3.80
C ASN A 157 -21.20 -24.90 -2.48
N ASN A 158 -22.41 -24.35 -2.56
CA ASN A 158 -23.34 -24.26 -1.43
C ASN A 158 -24.04 -25.61 -1.23
#